data_AF-A0A1Y3U6G9-F1
#
_entry.id   AF-A0A1Y3U6G9-F1
#
_cell.length_a   1.000
_cell.length_b   1.000
_cell.length_c   1.000
_cell.angle_alpha   90.00
_cell.angle_beta   90.00
_cell.angle_gamma   90.00
#
_symmetry.space_group_name_H-M   'P 1'
#
loop_
_entity.id
_entity.type
_entity.pdbx_description
1 polymer ?
#
loop_
_entity_poly.entity_id
_entity_poly.type
_entity_poly.pdbx_seq_one_letter_code
_entity_poly.pdbx_strand_id
1 'polypeptide(L)'
;MEKNTIWQKILKRYFINGLNGMALGLFCTLIVGLIIKQIGTFIGGDVGTFIVALGNFATMCTGAAIGVGTAYVMEAPRMVVFSSAVTGLLGANAAAFANGTLFPETGGMLLSGAGDPLGAFIAALAGLEIGRLVSGKTKVDIIVTPVVTIGVGGCIGTLIGPPLSAAMTQLGDWIRVATYLQPFLMGIVISVVMGVALTLPISSAALSIILGLSGLPAGAATVGCSAQMIGFAVASFRENKWDGLLAQGIGTSMLQISNIVKNPLIWIPPTLTSAILGPLATVVFQMENNPAGGGMGTSGLVGQIMTWQTMAGSRGAGLLLFQILLLHFILPAILSFIFSEIMRKKGWIRFGDMKLDI
;
A
#
# COMPACT_ATOMS: atom_id res chain seq x y z
N MET A 1 -17.24 -24.64 12.79
CA MET A 1 -16.94 -24.25 11.40
C MET A 1 -18.10 -23.40 10.90
N GLU A 2 -18.00 -22.08 10.98
CA GLU A 2 -19.04 -21.20 10.45
C GLU A 2 -19.12 -21.35 8.93
N LYS A 3 -20.34 -21.59 8.42
CA LYS A 3 -20.64 -21.55 6.98
C LYS A 3 -20.48 -20.10 6.53
N ASN A 4 -19.28 -19.73 6.08
CA ASN A 4 -19.11 -18.42 5.44
C ASN A 4 -20.10 -18.30 4.28
N THR A 5 -20.94 -17.27 4.31
CA THR A 5 -21.91 -16.97 3.26
C THR A 5 -21.17 -16.76 1.93
N ILE A 6 -21.82 -17.05 0.80
CA ILE A 6 -21.23 -16.90 -0.54
C ILE A 6 -20.63 -15.49 -0.73
N TRP A 7 -21.32 -14.47 -0.21
CA TRP A 7 -20.84 -13.08 -0.16
C TRP A 7 -19.50 -12.90 0.57
N GLN A 8 -19.32 -13.51 1.74
CA GLN A 8 -18.07 -13.44 2.49
C GLN A 8 -16.91 -14.10 1.73
N LYS A 9 -17.17 -15.17 0.99
CA LYS A 9 -16.17 -15.84 0.15
C LYS A 9 -15.74 -14.95 -1.02
N ILE A 10 -16.68 -14.25 -1.67
CA ILE A 10 -16.40 -13.31 -2.76
C ILE A 10 -15.58 -12.12 -2.26
N LEU A 11 -16.00 -11.48 -1.16
CA LEU A 11 -15.28 -10.36 -0.56
C LEU A 11 -13.86 -10.74 -0.17
N LYS A 12 -13.68 -11.88 0.52
CA LYS A 12 -12.36 -12.38 0.87
C LYS A 12 -11.49 -12.64 -0.36
N ARG A 13 -12.06 -13.21 -1.42
CA ARG A 13 -11.29 -13.58 -2.62
C ARG A 13 -10.83 -12.37 -3.43
N TYR A 14 -11.71 -11.41 -3.70
CA TYR A 14 -11.36 -10.28 -4.57
C TYR A 14 -10.77 -9.10 -3.79
N PHE A 15 -11.42 -8.69 -2.69
CA PHE A 15 -10.99 -7.50 -1.94
C PHE A 15 -9.82 -7.79 -1.01
N ILE A 16 -9.78 -8.95 -0.35
CA ILE A 16 -8.67 -9.26 0.56
C ILE A 16 -7.53 -9.90 -0.21
N ASN A 17 -7.74 -11.10 -0.76
CA ASN A 17 -6.66 -11.86 -1.41
C ASN A 17 -6.15 -11.16 -2.68
N GLY A 18 -7.05 -10.64 -3.52
CA GLY A 18 -6.67 -9.89 -4.72
C GLY A 18 -5.83 -8.65 -4.42
N LEU A 19 -6.34 -7.73 -3.57
CA LEU A 19 -5.60 -6.51 -3.22
C LEU A 19 -4.29 -6.82 -2.48
N ASN A 20 -4.25 -7.87 -1.65
CA ASN A 20 -3.01 -8.32 -1.01
C ASN A 20 -1.98 -8.80 -2.04
N GLY A 21 -2.41 -9.57 -3.06
CA GLY A 21 -1.53 -9.99 -4.15
C GLY A 21 -0.98 -8.81 -4.96
N MET A 22 -1.81 -7.82 -5.25
CA MET A 22 -1.37 -6.55 -5.86
C MET A 22 -0.35 -5.82 -4.97
N ALA A 23 -0.64 -5.71 -3.66
CA ALA A 23 0.25 -5.05 -2.71
C ALA A 23 1.62 -5.73 -2.60
N LEU A 24 1.67 -7.07 -2.62
CA LEU A 24 2.94 -7.81 -2.67
C LEU A 24 3.72 -7.51 -3.95
N GLY A 25 3.04 -7.49 -5.10
CA GLY A 25 3.66 -7.10 -6.38
C GLY A 25 4.26 -5.70 -6.30
N LEU A 26 3.49 -4.72 -5.85
CA LEU A 26 3.91 -3.33 -5.64
C LEU A 26 5.09 -3.21 -4.67
N PHE A 27 5.08 -3.97 -3.58
CA PHE A 27 6.13 -3.95 -2.59
C PHE A 27 7.46 -4.40 -3.18
N CYS A 28 7.46 -5.55 -3.85
CA CYS A 28 8.66 -6.14 -4.44
C CYS A 28 9.26 -5.34 -5.61
N THR A 29 8.47 -4.49 -6.28
CA THR A 29 8.93 -3.72 -7.45
C THR A 29 8.97 -2.22 -7.23
N LEU A 30 7.80 -1.57 -7.06
CA LEU A 30 7.70 -0.12 -6.98
C LEU A 30 8.37 0.39 -5.71
N ILE A 31 8.00 -0.16 -4.57
CA ILE A 31 8.48 0.33 -3.26
C ILE A 31 9.97 0.03 -3.11
N VAL A 32 10.38 -1.23 -3.28
CA VAL A 32 11.79 -1.61 -3.22
C VAL A 32 12.60 -0.88 -4.29
N GLY A 33 12.07 -0.72 -5.51
CA GLY A 33 12.70 0.05 -6.57
C GLY A 33 12.94 1.51 -6.20
N LEU A 34 11.98 2.16 -5.55
CA LEU A 34 12.14 3.54 -5.04
C LEU A 34 13.16 3.62 -3.90
N ILE A 35 13.19 2.64 -2.99
CA ILE A 35 14.22 2.56 -1.93
C ILE A 35 15.61 2.44 -2.56
N ILE A 36 15.79 1.55 -3.54
CA ILE A 36 17.05 1.38 -4.27
C ILE A 36 17.46 2.70 -4.95
N LYS A 37 16.53 3.38 -5.63
CA LYS A 37 16.82 4.70 -6.22
C LYS A 37 17.30 5.69 -5.17
N GLN A 38 16.63 5.76 -4.02
CA GLN A 38 16.99 6.68 -2.96
C GLN A 38 18.40 6.42 -2.43
N ILE A 39 18.77 5.15 -2.24
CA ILE A 39 20.13 4.74 -1.86
C ILE A 39 21.14 5.19 -2.93
N GLY A 40 20.84 4.94 -4.21
CA GLY A 40 21.70 5.38 -5.31
C GLY A 40 21.90 6.90 -5.36
N THR A 41 20.85 7.67 -5.12
CA THR A 41 20.91 9.13 -5.02
C THR A 41 21.78 9.60 -3.86
N PHE A 42 21.73 8.92 -2.71
CA PHE A 42 22.59 9.26 -1.56
C PHE A 42 24.07 8.93 -1.79
N ILE A 43 24.39 7.85 -2.52
CA ILE A 43 25.78 7.47 -2.83
C ILE A 43 26.41 8.45 -3.83
N GLY A 44 25.67 8.86 -4.86
CA GLY A 44 26.18 9.74 -5.92
C GLY A 44 27.23 9.09 -6.82
N GLY A 45 27.76 9.86 -7.76
CA GLY A 45 28.75 9.39 -8.75
C GLY A 45 28.22 8.29 -9.69
N ASP A 46 29.13 7.64 -10.41
CA ASP A 46 28.79 6.60 -11.40
C ASP A 46 28.19 5.33 -10.77
N VAL A 47 28.62 5.00 -9.55
CA VAL A 47 28.04 3.89 -8.79
C VAL A 47 26.60 4.20 -8.39
N GLY A 48 26.33 5.43 -7.93
CA GLY A 48 24.99 5.88 -7.60
C GLY A 48 24.05 5.87 -8.80
N THR A 49 24.50 6.33 -9.97
CA THR A 49 23.68 6.32 -11.20
C THR A 49 23.33 4.91 -11.66
N PHE A 50 24.25 3.95 -11.55
CA PHE A 50 23.96 2.54 -11.81
C PHE A 50 22.89 1.98 -10.86
N ILE A 51 22.99 2.27 -9.56
CA ILE A 51 22.00 1.85 -8.56
C ILE A 51 20.62 2.47 -8.85
N VAL A 52 20.57 3.75 -9.21
CA VAL A 52 19.32 4.40 -9.64
C VAL A 52 18.72 3.71 -10.87
N ALA A 53 19.55 3.30 -11.84
CA ALA A 53 19.10 2.57 -13.01
C ALA A 53 18.48 1.20 -12.65
N LEU A 54 19.08 0.47 -11.70
CA LEU A 54 18.49 -0.78 -11.19
C LEU A 54 17.13 -0.54 -10.54
N GLY A 55 17.00 0.50 -9.72
CA GLY A 55 15.72 0.87 -9.12
C GLY A 55 14.67 1.28 -10.16
N ASN A 56 15.09 1.93 -11.25
CA ASN A 56 14.20 2.25 -12.39
C ASN A 56 13.71 0.99 -13.08
N PHE A 57 14.60 0.01 -13.30
CA PHE A 57 14.23 -1.28 -13.88
C PHE A 57 13.22 -2.02 -13.01
N ALA A 58 13.47 -2.11 -11.70
CA ALA A 58 12.52 -2.70 -10.76
C ALA A 58 11.15 -2.00 -10.82
N THR A 59 11.14 -0.66 -10.87
CA THR A 59 9.89 0.11 -10.97
C THR A 59 9.11 -0.20 -12.26
N MET A 60 9.79 -0.34 -13.40
CA MET A 60 9.15 -0.64 -14.69
C MET A 60 8.49 -2.04 -14.72
N CYS A 61 8.99 -2.99 -13.93
CA CYS A 61 8.40 -4.33 -13.81
C CYS A 61 7.12 -4.38 -12.94
N THR A 62 6.64 -3.26 -12.42
CA THR A 62 5.54 -3.24 -11.44
C THR A 62 4.26 -3.86 -11.94
N GLY A 63 3.82 -3.54 -13.16
CA GLY A 63 2.62 -4.17 -13.73
C GLY A 63 2.72 -5.69 -13.80
N ALA A 64 3.89 -6.20 -14.20
CA ALA A 64 4.13 -7.65 -14.28
C ALA A 64 4.07 -8.31 -12.89
N ALA A 65 4.74 -7.72 -11.90
CA ALA A 65 4.74 -8.25 -10.54
C ALA A 65 3.37 -8.19 -9.87
N ILE A 66 2.56 -7.16 -10.13
CA ILE A 66 1.16 -7.10 -9.69
C ILE A 66 0.37 -8.27 -10.27
N GLY A 67 0.53 -8.54 -11.57
CA GLY A 67 -0.16 -9.63 -12.23
C GLY A 67 0.20 -10.99 -11.67
N VAL A 68 1.50 -11.28 -11.51
CA VAL A 68 2.00 -12.52 -10.90
C VAL A 68 1.57 -12.63 -9.45
N GLY A 69 1.73 -11.56 -8.66
CA GLY A 69 1.40 -11.54 -7.24
C GLY A 69 -0.10 -11.78 -6.98
N THR A 70 -0.97 -11.15 -7.77
CA THR A 70 -2.42 -11.36 -7.71
C THR A 70 -2.78 -12.80 -8.04
N ALA A 71 -2.26 -13.34 -9.15
CA ALA A 71 -2.53 -14.72 -9.55
C ALA A 71 -1.99 -15.74 -8.53
N TYR A 72 -0.82 -15.48 -7.94
CA TYR A 72 -0.21 -16.33 -6.92
C TYR A 72 -1.03 -16.37 -5.63
N VAL A 73 -1.40 -15.22 -5.06
CA VAL A 73 -2.19 -15.15 -3.81
C VAL A 73 -3.60 -15.70 -4.01
N MET A 74 -4.16 -15.60 -5.22
CA MET A 74 -5.44 -16.22 -5.55
C MET A 74 -5.34 -17.72 -5.86
N GLU A 75 -4.16 -18.32 -5.76
CA GLU A 75 -3.90 -19.76 -6.00
C GLU A 75 -4.26 -20.19 -7.43
N ALA A 76 -3.81 -19.43 -8.42
CA ALA A 76 -4.03 -19.77 -9.83
C ALA A 76 -3.16 -20.93 -10.31
N PRO A 77 -3.59 -21.66 -11.37
CA PRO A 77 -2.74 -22.64 -12.04
C PRO A 77 -1.43 -22.00 -12.54
N ARG A 78 -0.34 -22.77 -12.54
CA ARG A 78 1.02 -22.28 -12.86
C ARG A 78 1.08 -21.49 -14.18
N MET A 79 0.46 -22.01 -15.23
CA MET A 79 0.44 -21.34 -16.54
C MET A 79 -0.27 -19.98 -16.49
N VAL A 80 -1.33 -19.86 -15.70
CA VAL A 80 -2.07 -18.61 -15.51
C VAL A 80 -1.23 -17.61 -14.72
N VAL A 81 -0.51 -18.06 -13.67
CA VAL A 81 0.38 -17.19 -12.89
C VAL A 81 1.44 -16.54 -13.77
N PHE A 82 2.17 -17.33 -14.57
CA PHE A 82 3.20 -16.78 -15.45
C PHE A 82 2.62 -15.91 -16.57
N SER A 83 1.49 -16.31 -17.15
CA SER A 83 0.79 -15.50 -18.16
C SER A 83 0.28 -14.18 -17.60
N SER A 84 -0.03 -14.14 -16.30
CA SER A 84 -0.50 -12.93 -15.61
C SER A 84 0.57 -11.84 -15.53
N ALA A 85 1.86 -12.18 -15.67
CA ALA A 85 2.93 -11.19 -15.81
C ALA A 85 2.70 -10.30 -17.04
N VAL A 86 2.32 -10.91 -18.17
CA VAL A 86 2.07 -10.19 -19.42
C VAL A 86 0.79 -9.37 -19.32
N THR A 87 -0.30 -9.93 -18.80
CA THR A 87 -1.55 -9.19 -18.63
C THR A 87 -1.41 -8.03 -17.66
N GLY A 88 -0.68 -8.21 -16.57
CA GLY A 88 -0.45 -7.17 -15.58
C GLY A 88 0.38 -6.03 -16.15
N LEU A 89 1.45 -6.35 -16.90
CA LEU A 89 2.27 -5.33 -17.55
C LEU A 89 1.49 -4.55 -18.63
N LEU A 90 0.70 -5.26 -19.43
CA LEU A 90 -0.17 -4.65 -20.43
C LEU A 90 -1.26 -3.80 -19.77
N GLY A 91 -1.86 -4.28 -18.68
CA GLY A 91 -2.86 -3.55 -17.90
C GLY A 91 -2.32 -2.28 -17.26
N ALA A 92 -1.10 -2.32 -16.72
CA ALA A 92 -0.42 -1.14 -16.19
C ALA A 92 -0.19 -0.06 -17.27
N ASN A 93 0.00 -0.49 -18.50
CA ASN A 93 0.28 0.38 -19.65
C ASN A 93 -0.91 0.43 -20.62
N ALA A 94 -2.12 0.13 -20.14
CA ALA A 94 -3.33 0.00 -20.96
C ALA A 94 -3.65 1.29 -21.72
N ALA A 95 -3.49 2.45 -21.06
CA ALA A 95 -3.71 3.75 -21.69
C ALA A 95 -2.68 4.03 -22.80
N ALA A 96 -1.40 3.71 -22.58
CA ALA A 96 -0.36 3.86 -23.58
C ALA A 96 -0.56 2.91 -24.77
N PHE A 97 -1.06 1.69 -24.50
CA PHE A 97 -1.43 0.74 -25.55
C PHE A 97 -2.64 1.23 -26.36
N ALA A 98 -3.70 1.68 -25.70
CA ALA A 98 -4.91 2.19 -26.35
C ALA A 98 -4.64 3.45 -27.20
N ASN A 99 -3.71 4.30 -26.76
CA ASN A 99 -3.31 5.52 -27.47
C ASN A 99 -2.23 5.30 -28.53
N GLY A 100 -1.76 4.06 -28.75
CA GLY A 100 -0.73 3.73 -29.73
C GLY A 100 0.68 4.23 -29.38
N THR A 101 0.91 4.71 -28.14
CA THR A 101 2.20 5.26 -27.72
C THR A 101 3.13 4.22 -27.11
N LEU A 102 2.62 3.03 -26.77
CA LEU A 102 3.42 1.95 -26.18
C LEU A 102 4.46 1.39 -27.17
N PHE A 103 4.16 1.44 -28.46
CA PHE A 103 5.05 1.00 -29.55
C PHE A 103 5.33 2.17 -30.49
N PRO A 104 6.32 3.04 -30.17
CA PRO A 104 6.70 4.14 -31.03
C PRO A 104 7.20 3.66 -32.40
N GLU A 105 7.04 4.51 -33.42
CA GLU A 105 7.48 4.24 -34.80
C GLU A 105 9.00 3.98 -34.92
N THR A 106 9.79 4.45 -33.94
CA THR A 106 11.23 4.22 -33.85
C THR A 106 11.60 2.75 -33.54
N GLY A 107 10.60 1.90 -33.26
CA GLY A 107 10.78 0.52 -32.85
C GLY A 107 11.02 0.39 -31.33
N GLY A 108 10.52 -0.70 -30.76
CA GLY A 108 10.64 -1.01 -29.33
C GLY A 108 9.38 -0.73 -28.50
N MET A 109 9.41 -1.10 -27.22
CA MET A 109 8.35 -0.86 -26.26
C MET A 109 8.77 0.26 -25.30
N LEU A 110 7.99 1.34 -25.21
CA LEU A 110 8.29 2.47 -24.34
C LEU A 110 7.50 2.37 -23.02
N LEU A 111 8.19 2.00 -21.94
CA LEU A 111 7.61 1.93 -20.59
C LEU A 111 7.92 3.21 -19.82
N SER A 112 6.92 4.08 -19.68
CA SER A 112 7.03 5.34 -18.95
C SER A 112 6.67 5.15 -17.47
N GLY A 113 7.62 4.62 -16.69
CA GLY A 113 7.48 4.46 -15.23
C GLY A 113 6.82 3.15 -14.80
N ALA A 114 6.14 3.17 -13.65
CA ALA A 114 5.55 1.98 -13.05
C ALA A 114 4.25 1.50 -13.73
N GLY A 115 3.63 2.38 -14.53
CA GLY A 115 2.27 2.24 -15.03
C GLY A 115 1.21 2.32 -13.93
N ASP A 116 -0.05 2.10 -14.30
CA ASP A 116 -1.20 2.17 -13.40
C ASP A 116 -1.40 0.83 -12.64
N PRO A 117 -1.23 0.81 -11.30
CA PRO A 117 -1.41 -0.41 -10.52
C PRO A 117 -2.84 -0.97 -10.59
N LEU A 118 -3.84 -0.09 -10.69
CA LEU A 118 -5.23 -0.51 -10.75
C LEU A 118 -5.55 -1.20 -12.08
N GLY A 119 -5.12 -0.61 -13.20
CA GLY A 119 -5.21 -1.23 -14.53
C GLY A 119 -4.53 -2.59 -14.59
N ALA A 120 -3.34 -2.73 -13.99
CA ALA A 120 -2.63 -4.00 -13.89
C ALA A 120 -3.44 -5.06 -13.13
N PHE A 121 -4.02 -4.67 -11.99
CA PHE A 121 -4.82 -5.56 -11.16
C PHE A 121 -6.09 -6.05 -11.87
N ILE A 122 -6.84 -5.15 -12.54
CA ILE A 122 -8.06 -5.53 -13.27
C ILE A 122 -7.73 -6.47 -14.43
N ALA A 123 -6.69 -6.15 -15.21
CA ALA A 123 -6.25 -6.98 -16.33
C ALA A 123 -5.85 -8.38 -15.86
N ALA A 124 -5.10 -8.46 -14.75
CA ALA A 124 -4.70 -9.71 -14.14
C ALA A 124 -5.89 -10.49 -13.58
N LEU A 125 -6.83 -9.86 -12.88
CA LEU A 125 -8.04 -10.51 -12.37
C LEU A 125 -8.89 -11.10 -13.50
N ALA A 126 -9.09 -10.34 -14.57
CA ALA A 126 -9.88 -10.77 -15.72
C ALA A 126 -9.22 -11.96 -16.45
N GLY A 127 -7.92 -11.85 -16.73
CA GLY A 127 -7.15 -12.93 -17.35
C GLY A 127 -7.11 -14.18 -16.47
N LEU A 128 -6.94 -14.01 -15.16
CA LEU A 128 -6.91 -15.08 -14.16
C LEU A 128 -8.22 -15.88 -14.14
N GLU A 129 -9.37 -15.22 -14.04
CA GLU A 129 -10.65 -15.92 -13.89
C GLU A 129 -10.97 -16.75 -15.14
N ILE A 130 -10.76 -16.19 -16.33
CA ILE A 130 -11.01 -16.95 -17.57
C ILE A 130 -9.92 -17.99 -17.80
N GLY A 131 -8.64 -17.66 -17.57
CA GLY A 131 -7.52 -18.60 -17.69
C GLY A 131 -7.69 -19.82 -16.78
N ARG A 132 -8.18 -19.63 -15.55
CA ARG A 132 -8.48 -20.73 -14.62
C ARG A 132 -9.60 -21.64 -15.12
N LEU A 133 -10.59 -21.09 -15.83
CA LEU A 133 -11.69 -21.89 -16.38
C LEU A 133 -11.24 -22.79 -17.54
N VAL A 134 -10.16 -22.42 -18.24
CA VAL A 134 -9.65 -23.17 -19.40
C VAL A 134 -8.53 -24.14 -19.00
N SER A 135 -7.76 -23.81 -17.95
CA SER A 135 -6.64 -24.62 -17.49
C SER A 135 -7.05 -26.05 -17.15
N GLY A 136 -6.29 -27.02 -17.67
CA GLY A 136 -6.50 -28.45 -17.48
C GLY A 136 -7.62 -29.08 -18.31
N LYS A 137 -8.33 -28.32 -19.17
CA LYS A 137 -9.45 -28.85 -19.97
C LYS A 137 -9.06 -29.36 -21.36
N THR A 138 -7.89 -29.01 -21.86
CA THR A 138 -7.48 -29.36 -23.23
C THR A 138 -6.15 -30.11 -23.27
N LYS A 139 -5.92 -30.92 -24.31
CA LYS A 139 -4.63 -31.60 -24.54
C LYS A 139 -3.51 -30.62 -24.92
N VAL A 140 -3.88 -29.40 -25.33
CA VAL A 140 -2.97 -28.33 -25.74
C VAL A 140 -2.95 -27.21 -24.70
N ASP A 141 -3.17 -27.55 -23.43
CA ASP A 141 -3.33 -26.58 -22.34
C ASP A 141 -2.17 -25.59 -22.22
N ILE A 142 -0.96 -26.06 -22.54
CA ILE A 142 0.27 -25.27 -22.51
C ILE A 142 0.23 -24.06 -23.45
N ILE A 143 -0.56 -24.11 -24.53
CA ILE A 143 -0.73 -23.01 -25.49
C ILE A 143 -2.03 -22.27 -25.21
N VAL A 144 -3.13 -23.01 -25.02
CA VAL A 144 -4.46 -22.42 -24.92
C VAL A 144 -4.60 -21.56 -23.67
N THR A 145 -4.12 -22.04 -22.51
CA THR A 145 -4.27 -21.30 -21.25
C THR A 145 -3.55 -19.95 -21.27
N PRO A 146 -2.27 -19.86 -21.70
CA PRO A 146 -1.60 -18.56 -21.86
C PRO A 146 -2.28 -17.63 -22.85
N VAL A 147 -2.66 -18.12 -24.03
CA VAL A 147 -3.29 -17.29 -25.07
C VAL A 147 -4.62 -16.72 -24.58
N VAL A 148 -5.45 -17.53 -23.92
CA VAL A 148 -6.72 -17.05 -23.36
C VAL A 148 -6.48 -16.06 -22.22
N THR A 149 -5.55 -16.37 -21.31
CA THR A 149 -5.24 -15.49 -20.17
C THR A 149 -4.77 -14.12 -20.67
N ILE A 150 -3.82 -14.10 -21.61
CA ILE A 150 -3.25 -12.87 -22.18
C ILE A 150 -4.28 -12.13 -23.02
N GLY A 151 -4.99 -12.83 -23.90
CA GLY A 151 -5.97 -12.21 -24.79
C GLY A 151 -7.11 -11.56 -24.01
N VAL A 152 -7.73 -12.30 -23.09
CA VAL A 152 -8.83 -11.77 -22.27
C VAL A 152 -8.35 -10.68 -21.33
N GLY A 153 -7.27 -10.94 -20.59
CA GLY A 153 -6.74 -9.98 -19.62
C GLY A 153 -6.29 -8.69 -20.30
N GLY A 154 -5.68 -8.80 -21.48
CA GLY A 154 -5.29 -7.68 -22.32
C GLY A 154 -6.49 -6.89 -22.83
N CYS A 155 -7.49 -7.55 -23.44
CA CYS A 155 -8.69 -6.87 -23.94
C CYS A 155 -9.48 -6.17 -22.83
N ILE A 156 -9.71 -6.84 -21.70
CA ILE A 156 -10.44 -6.24 -20.58
C ILE A 156 -9.61 -5.15 -19.91
N GLY A 157 -8.30 -5.36 -19.76
CA GLY A 157 -7.38 -4.36 -19.21
C GLY A 157 -7.36 -3.08 -20.03
N THR A 158 -7.34 -3.17 -21.36
CA THR A 158 -7.29 -2.01 -22.26
C THR A 158 -8.63 -1.29 -22.36
N LEU A 159 -9.74 -2.01 -22.29
CA LEU A 159 -11.09 -1.41 -22.36
C LEU A 159 -11.56 -0.82 -21.02
N ILE A 160 -11.34 -1.52 -19.90
CA ILE A 160 -11.89 -1.16 -18.58
C ILE A 160 -10.85 -0.44 -17.71
N GLY A 161 -9.56 -0.75 -17.87
CA GLY A 161 -8.50 -0.18 -17.04
C GLY A 161 -8.43 1.35 -17.10
N PRO A 162 -8.24 1.97 -18.28
CA PRO A 162 -8.13 3.42 -18.42
C PRO A 162 -9.31 4.21 -17.84
N PRO A 163 -10.60 3.90 -18.14
CA PRO A 163 -11.71 4.65 -17.56
C PRO A 163 -11.80 4.50 -16.04
N LEU A 164 -11.48 3.32 -15.49
CA LEU A 164 -11.50 3.15 -14.03
C LEU A 164 -10.35 3.89 -13.34
N SER A 165 -9.16 3.85 -13.94
CA SER A 165 -7.99 4.60 -13.46
C SER A 165 -8.26 6.11 -13.43
N ALA A 166 -8.89 6.63 -14.50
CA ALA A 166 -9.28 8.03 -14.57
C ALA A 166 -10.31 8.39 -13.49
N ALA A 167 -11.30 7.52 -13.24
CA ALA A 167 -12.28 7.73 -12.17
C ALA A 167 -11.64 7.75 -10.77
N MET A 168 -10.69 6.84 -10.50
CA MET A 168 -9.99 6.81 -9.21
C MET A 168 -9.05 7.99 -9.02
N THR A 169 -8.37 8.43 -10.09
CA THR A 169 -7.53 9.63 -10.06
C THR A 169 -8.37 10.87 -9.75
N GLN A 170 -9.54 11.02 -10.39
CA GLN A 170 -10.46 12.12 -10.08
C GLN A 170 -10.94 12.08 -8.63
N LEU A 171 -11.26 10.90 -8.10
CA LEU A 171 -11.63 10.74 -6.70
C LEU A 171 -10.49 11.16 -5.77
N GLY A 172 -9.25 10.77 -6.09
CA GLY A 172 -8.04 11.22 -5.40
C GLY A 172 -7.86 12.73 -5.41
N ASP A 173 -8.08 13.36 -6.56
CA ASP A 173 -8.02 14.81 -6.71
C ASP A 173 -9.11 15.53 -5.89
N TRP A 174 -10.31 14.97 -5.81
CA TRP A 174 -11.36 15.51 -4.93
C TRP A 174 -10.97 15.42 -3.45
N ILE A 175 -10.40 14.29 -3.02
CA ILE A 175 -9.86 14.15 -1.65
C ILE A 175 -8.76 15.18 -1.41
N ARG A 176 -7.87 15.38 -2.39
CA ARG A 176 -6.81 16.37 -2.33
C ARG A 176 -7.37 17.77 -2.17
N VAL A 177 -8.26 18.22 -3.06
CA VAL A 177 -8.89 19.55 -3.00
C VAL A 177 -9.63 19.74 -1.69
N ALA A 178 -10.42 18.77 -1.24
CA ALA A 178 -11.11 18.81 0.05
C ALA A 178 -10.13 18.98 1.22
N THR A 179 -8.98 18.31 1.15
CA THR A 179 -7.93 18.40 2.17
C THR A 179 -7.26 19.77 2.21
N TYR A 180 -7.04 20.42 1.07
CA TYR A 180 -6.53 21.80 1.07
C TYR A 180 -7.59 22.82 1.52
N LEU A 181 -8.87 22.58 1.27
CA LEU A 181 -9.97 23.45 1.72
C LEU A 181 -10.23 23.36 3.23
N GLN A 182 -10.12 22.15 3.81
CA GLN A 182 -10.40 21.89 5.22
C GLN A 182 -9.30 20.98 5.84
N PRO A 183 -8.05 21.45 5.93
CA PRO A 183 -6.89 20.61 6.32
C PRO A 183 -7.00 20.06 7.74
N PHE A 184 -7.64 20.77 8.65
CA PHE A 184 -7.87 20.29 10.01
C PHE A 184 -8.79 19.07 10.02
N LEU A 185 -10.03 19.21 9.52
CA LEU A 185 -11.02 18.13 9.54
C LEU A 185 -10.61 16.95 8.67
N MET A 186 -10.15 17.21 7.44
CA MET A 186 -9.67 16.16 6.55
C MET A 186 -8.43 15.46 7.09
N GLY A 187 -7.56 16.18 7.80
CA GLY A 187 -6.43 15.60 8.52
C GLY A 187 -6.88 14.53 9.51
N ILE A 188 -7.92 14.79 10.31
CA ILE A 188 -8.51 13.80 11.24
C ILE A 188 -9.08 12.61 10.47
N VAL A 189 -9.93 12.88 9.48
CA VAL A 189 -10.66 11.83 8.76
C VAL A 189 -9.69 10.89 8.05
N ILE A 190 -8.75 11.43 7.28
CA ILE A 190 -7.80 10.63 6.49
C ILE A 190 -6.86 9.86 7.42
N SER A 191 -6.31 10.48 8.46
CA SER A 191 -5.39 9.78 9.37
C SER A 191 -6.06 8.63 10.10
N VAL A 192 -7.30 8.83 10.58
CA VAL A 192 -8.08 7.79 11.28
C VAL A 192 -8.46 6.67 10.32
N VAL A 193 -9.04 7.00 9.15
CA VAL A 193 -9.50 5.99 8.18
C VAL A 193 -8.31 5.16 7.68
N MET A 194 -7.20 5.79 7.31
CA MET A 194 -6.03 5.07 6.81
C MET A 194 -5.33 4.25 7.89
N GLY A 195 -5.23 4.78 9.12
CA GLY A 195 -4.69 4.02 10.25
C GLY A 195 -5.55 2.80 10.60
N VAL A 196 -6.87 2.97 10.62
CA VAL A 196 -7.82 1.87 10.83
C VAL A 196 -7.68 0.83 9.72
N ALA A 197 -7.64 1.27 8.46
CA ALA A 197 -7.47 0.39 7.31
C ALA A 197 -6.18 -0.43 7.39
N LEU A 198 -5.06 0.15 7.87
CA LEU A 198 -3.78 -0.55 8.03
C LEU A 198 -3.85 -1.70 9.03
N THR A 199 -4.64 -1.54 10.09
CA THR A 199 -4.77 -2.56 11.16
C THR A 199 -5.76 -3.66 10.76
N LEU A 200 -6.75 -3.33 9.94
CA LEU A 200 -7.68 -4.30 9.38
C LEU A 200 -6.97 -5.21 8.35
N PRO A 201 -7.54 -6.39 8.02
CA PRO A 201 -7.03 -7.25 6.95
C PRO A 201 -7.32 -6.66 5.55
N ILE A 202 -7.15 -5.35 5.39
CA ILE A 202 -7.31 -4.58 4.17
C ILE A 202 -5.96 -3.92 3.91
N SER A 203 -5.46 -4.00 2.68
CA SER A 203 -4.19 -3.35 2.35
C SER A 203 -4.38 -1.83 2.25
N SER A 204 -4.05 -1.10 3.33
CA SER A 204 -4.00 0.38 3.33
C SER A 204 -3.05 0.93 2.27
N ALA A 205 -1.95 0.22 2.00
CA ALA A 205 -1.01 0.53 0.93
C ALA A 205 -1.69 0.50 -0.44
N ALA A 206 -2.44 -0.58 -0.73
CA ALA A 206 -3.24 -0.68 -1.95
C ALA A 206 -4.27 0.45 -2.06
N LEU A 207 -4.97 0.77 -0.96
CA LEU A 207 -5.95 1.87 -0.94
C LEU A 207 -5.31 3.23 -1.26
N SER A 208 -4.17 3.53 -0.64
CA SER A 208 -3.42 4.77 -0.89
C SER A 208 -3.02 4.92 -2.36
N ILE A 209 -2.59 3.81 -2.97
CA ILE A 209 -2.15 3.75 -4.37
C ILE A 209 -3.33 3.86 -5.33
N ILE A 210 -4.41 3.11 -5.12
CA ILE A 210 -5.60 3.14 -5.97
C ILE A 210 -6.26 4.52 -5.91
N LEU A 211 -6.39 5.11 -4.73
CA LEU A 211 -6.96 6.45 -4.57
C LEU A 211 -6.01 7.57 -4.97
N GLY A 212 -4.77 7.27 -5.35
CA GLY A 212 -3.79 8.28 -5.76
C GLY A 212 -3.49 9.32 -4.67
N LEU A 213 -3.53 8.94 -3.39
CA LEU A 213 -3.32 9.89 -2.29
C LEU A 213 -1.94 10.52 -2.41
N SER A 214 -1.90 11.84 -2.63
CA SER A 214 -0.66 12.60 -2.82
C SER A 214 -0.75 13.95 -2.11
N GLY A 215 0.40 14.51 -1.74
CA GLY A 215 0.47 15.78 -1.00
C GLY A 215 0.03 15.64 0.45
N LEU A 216 -0.68 16.63 0.98
CA LEU A 216 -1.19 16.65 2.36
C LEU A 216 -2.05 15.43 2.75
N PRO A 217 -3.00 14.94 1.91
CA PRO A 217 -3.72 13.69 2.17
C PRO A 217 -2.81 12.51 2.48
N ALA A 218 -1.76 12.33 1.68
CA ALA A 218 -0.82 11.22 1.84
C ALA A 218 0.05 11.38 3.10
N GLY A 219 0.44 12.62 3.43
CA GLY A 219 1.12 12.92 4.69
C GLY A 219 0.24 12.57 5.90
N ALA A 220 -1.01 13.02 5.92
CA ALA A 220 -1.98 12.68 6.97
C ALA A 220 -2.19 11.16 7.10
N ALA A 221 -2.32 10.47 5.97
CA ALA A 221 -2.45 9.02 5.91
C ALA A 221 -1.21 8.32 6.53
N THR A 222 -0.01 8.78 6.19
CA THR A 222 1.26 8.21 6.70
C THR A 222 1.37 8.36 8.21
N VAL A 223 1.03 9.54 8.73
CA VAL A 223 1.04 9.80 10.18
C VAL A 223 -0.02 8.97 10.89
N GLY A 224 -1.21 8.86 10.33
CA GLY A 224 -2.28 8.01 10.86
C GLY A 224 -1.92 6.53 10.94
N CYS A 225 -1.28 6.02 9.89
CA CYS A 225 -0.71 4.67 9.82
C CYS A 225 0.41 4.47 10.84
N SER A 226 1.33 5.44 10.96
CA SER A 226 2.43 5.41 11.93
C SER A 226 1.93 5.42 13.37
N ALA A 227 0.86 6.18 13.65
CA ALA A 227 0.19 6.22 14.94
C ALA A 227 -0.35 4.86 15.37
N GLN A 228 -0.86 4.04 14.43
CA GLN A 228 -1.33 2.69 14.74
C GLN A 228 -0.17 1.74 15.01
N MET A 229 0.83 1.72 14.13
CA MET A 229 1.98 0.83 14.26
C MET A 229 2.80 1.11 15.54
N ILE A 230 3.27 2.35 15.71
CA ILE A 230 4.06 2.75 16.88
C ILE A 230 3.18 2.81 18.13
N GLY A 231 1.91 3.20 18.00
CA GLY A 231 1.00 3.26 19.13
C GLY A 231 0.76 1.89 19.75
N PHE A 232 0.49 0.87 18.94
CA PHE A 232 0.38 -0.51 19.42
C PHE A 232 1.72 -1.05 19.93
N ALA A 233 2.83 -0.78 19.23
CA ALA A 233 4.16 -1.24 19.64
C ALA A 233 4.53 -0.76 21.06
N VAL A 234 4.24 0.50 21.37
CA VAL A 234 4.54 1.11 22.67
C VAL A 234 3.49 0.73 23.72
N ALA A 235 2.20 0.74 23.39
CA ALA A 235 1.13 0.37 24.31
C ALA A 235 1.22 -1.11 24.76
N SER A 236 1.76 -1.98 23.91
CA SER A 236 1.94 -3.41 24.17
C SER A 236 3.36 -3.80 24.61
N PHE A 237 4.27 -2.83 24.79
CA PHE A 237 5.67 -3.08 25.14
C PHE A 237 5.85 -3.89 26.44
N ARG A 238 4.98 -3.66 27.45
CA ARG A 238 5.01 -4.42 28.71
C ARG A 238 4.77 -5.91 28.53
N GLU A 239 4.04 -6.29 27.49
CA GLU A 239 3.58 -7.66 27.23
C GLU A 239 4.48 -8.36 26.19
N ASN A 240 4.93 -7.62 25.17
CA ASN A 240 5.64 -8.19 24.02
C ASN A 240 7.11 -7.80 23.92
N LYS A 241 7.58 -6.87 24.78
CA LYS A 241 8.97 -6.38 24.83
C LYS A 241 9.46 -5.93 23.44
N TRP A 242 10.75 -6.16 23.16
CA TRP A 242 11.42 -5.75 21.93
C TRP A 242 10.90 -6.48 20.69
N ASP A 243 10.52 -7.76 20.83
CA ASP A 243 10.02 -8.56 19.71
C ASP A 243 8.72 -7.98 19.18
N GLY A 244 7.76 -7.67 20.07
CA GLY A 244 6.53 -6.99 19.68
C GLY A 244 6.73 -5.55 19.21
N LEU A 245 7.70 -4.83 19.79
CA LEU A 245 7.99 -3.46 19.37
C LEU A 245 8.48 -3.41 17.92
N LEU A 246 9.39 -4.31 17.55
CA LEU A 246 9.90 -4.39 16.18
C LEU A 246 8.83 -4.97 15.23
N ALA A 247 8.14 -6.04 15.64
CA ALA A 247 7.14 -6.70 14.81
C ALA A 247 5.94 -5.79 14.48
N GLN A 248 5.47 -4.98 15.43
CA GLN A 248 4.35 -4.06 15.21
C GLN A 248 4.82 -2.71 14.67
N GLY A 249 5.92 -2.18 15.22
CA GLY A 249 6.39 -0.84 14.94
C GLY A 249 7.08 -0.71 13.58
N ILE A 250 7.81 -1.73 13.12
CA ILE A 250 8.46 -1.76 11.81
C ILE A 250 7.76 -2.74 10.85
N GLY A 251 7.11 -3.78 11.39
CA GLY A 251 6.36 -4.74 10.58
C GLY A 251 4.94 -4.25 10.27
N THR A 252 3.95 -4.65 11.07
CA THR A 252 2.53 -4.31 10.82
C THR A 252 1.68 -4.32 12.08
N SER A 253 0.71 -3.42 12.18
CA SER A 253 -0.28 -3.46 13.26
C SER A 253 -1.37 -4.52 13.05
N MET A 254 -1.44 -5.14 11.87
CA MET A 254 -2.36 -6.25 11.59
C MET A 254 -2.18 -7.41 12.59
N LEU A 255 -1.00 -7.54 13.21
CA LEU A 255 -0.73 -8.52 14.27
C LEU A 255 -1.67 -8.39 15.48
N GLN A 256 -2.21 -7.19 15.73
CA GLN A 256 -3.12 -6.94 16.84
C GLN A 256 -4.59 -7.25 16.51
N ILE A 257 -4.94 -7.64 15.28
CA ILE A 257 -6.34 -7.86 14.89
C ILE A 257 -7.02 -8.93 15.75
N SER A 258 -6.31 -10.02 16.06
CA SER A 258 -6.82 -11.12 16.90
C SER A 258 -7.14 -10.64 18.33
N ASN A 259 -6.39 -9.66 18.82
CA ASN A 259 -6.58 -9.04 20.12
C ASN A 259 -7.69 -7.99 20.10
N ILE A 260 -7.80 -7.20 19.03
CA ILE A 260 -8.87 -6.22 18.83
C ILE A 260 -10.24 -6.91 18.79
N VAL A 261 -10.33 -8.09 18.17
CA VAL A 261 -11.57 -8.89 18.17
C VAL A 261 -11.97 -9.32 19.57
N LYS A 262 -11.01 -9.62 20.45
CA LYS A 262 -11.26 -10.01 21.85
C LYS A 262 -11.59 -8.82 22.75
N ASN A 263 -10.85 -7.72 22.62
CA ASN A 263 -11.09 -6.48 23.35
C ASN A 263 -10.94 -5.26 22.40
N PRO A 264 -12.03 -4.76 21.81
CA PRO A 264 -11.99 -3.62 20.89
C PRO A 264 -11.45 -2.32 21.51
N LEU A 265 -11.47 -2.20 22.84
CA LEU A 265 -11.00 -1.01 23.55
C LEU A 265 -9.49 -0.79 23.37
N ILE A 266 -8.72 -1.83 23.06
CA ILE A 266 -7.27 -1.69 22.82
C ILE A 266 -6.95 -0.83 21.59
N TRP A 267 -7.92 -0.65 20.69
CA TRP A 267 -7.75 0.11 19.45
C TRP A 267 -7.99 1.62 19.61
N ILE A 268 -8.59 2.04 20.72
CA ILE A 268 -8.90 3.45 20.98
C ILE A 268 -7.62 4.28 21.14
N PRO A 269 -6.61 3.88 21.95
CA PRO A 269 -5.38 4.67 22.11
C PRO A 269 -4.69 5.04 20.79
N PRO A 270 -4.34 4.10 19.89
CA PRO A 270 -3.68 4.46 18.64
C PRO A 270 -4.60 5.25 17.71
N THR A 271 -5.91 4.96 17.67
CA THR A 271 -6.85 5.68 16.80
C THR A 271 -7.05 7.13 17.23
N LEU A 272 -7.11 7.39 18.54
CA LEU A 272 -7.17 8.74 19.09
C LEU A 272 -5.87 9.51 18.82
N THR A 273 -4.73 8.83 18.91
CA THR A 273 -3.45 9.39 18.50
C THR A 273 -3.44 9.76 17.01
N SER A 274 -3.95 8.90 16.11
CA SER A 274 -4.11 9.24 14.69
C SER A 274 -4.99 10.49 14.50
N ALA A 275 -6.11 10.58 15.22
CA ALA A 275 -7.04 11.71 15.13
C ALA A 275 -6.40 13.06 15.55
N ILE A 276 -5.50 13.04 16.54
CA ILE A 276 -4.80 14.25 17.01
C ILE A 276 -3.64 14.61 16.07
N LEU A 277 -2.88 13.60 15.61
CA LEU A 277 -1.70 13.84 14.79
C LEU A 277 -2.02 14.15 13.33
N GLY A 278 -3.20 13.76 12.84
CA GLY A 278 -3.67 14.10 11.49
C GLY A 278 -3.67 15.62 11.22
N PRO A 279 -4.42 16.43 11.98
CA PRO A 279 -4.41 17.89 11.88
C PRO A 279 -3.04 18.52 12.11
N LEU A 280 -2.25 17.94 13.02
CA LEU A 280 -0.91 18.43 13.30
C LEU A 280 -0.02 18.27 12.06
N ALA A 281 -0.12 17.13 11.38
CA ALA A 281 0.59 16.85 10.14
C ALA A 281 0.13 17.77 9.00
N THR A 282 -1.17 18.03 8.85
CA THR A 282 -1.71 18.81 7.72
C THR A 282 -1.62 20.32 7.93
N VAL A 283 -2.00 20.83 9.10
CA VAL A 283 -2.13 22.28 9.38
C VAL A 283 -0.80 22.88 9.84
N VAL A 284 -0.12 22.23 10.78
CA VAL A 284 1.06 22.81 11.44
C VAL A 284 2.34 22.48 10.68
N PHE A 285 2.55 21.20 10.40
CA PHE A 285 3.77 20.74 9.74
C PHE A 285 3.64 20.65 8.22
N GLN A 286 2.43 20.71 7.65
CA GLN A 286 2.17 20.57 6.21
C GLN A 286 2.98 19.43 5.58
N MET A 287 2.91 18.26 6.20
CA MET A 287 3.63 17.06 5.76
C MET A 287 2.97 16.53 4.50
N GLU A 288 3.79 16.28 3.48
CA GLU A 288 3.36 15.71 2.22
C GLU A 288 4.01 14.34 2.00
N ASN A 289 3.29 13.46 1.31
CA ASN A 289 3.83 12.18 0.88
C ASN A 289 3.28 11.82 -0.51
N ASN A 290 3.71 10.68 -1.04
CA ASN A 290 3.24 10.09 -2.28
C ASN A 290 2.34 8.87 -2.01
N PRO A 291 1.64 8.35 -3.04
CA PRO A 291 0.72 7.22 -2.88
C PRO A 291 1.39 5.96 -2.33
N ALA A 292 2.67 5.71 -2.67
CA ALA A 292 3.42 4.55 -2.19
C ALA A 292 3.75 4.63 -0.69
N GLY A 293 3.92 5.83 -0.15
CA GLY A 293 4.19 6.07 1.28
C GLY A 293 2.93 6.21 2.15
N GLY A 294 1.86 6.77 1.58
CA GLY A 294 0.65 7.18 2.31
C GLY A 294 0.03 6.08 3.18
N GLY A 295 -0.07 4.86 2.65
CA GLY A 295 -0.71 3.73 3.33
C GLY A 295 0.24 2.83 4.11
N MET A 296 1.54 3.15 4.20
CA MET A 296 2.56 2.24 4.73
C MET A 296 2.96 2.53 6.19
N GLY A 297 2.68 3.74 6.71
CA GLY A 297 3.09 4.11 8.07
C GLY A 297 4.59 3.95 8.30
N THR A 298 4.97 3.23 9.36
CA THR A 298 6.36 2.87 9.67
C THR A 298 6.79 1.52 9.10
N SER A 299 5.93 0.84 8.33
CA SER A 299 6.19 -0.47 7.74
C SER A 299 7.42 -0.44 6.84
N GLY A 300 8.45 -1.19 7.20
CA GLY A 300 9.73 -1.22 6.48
C GLY A 300 10.37 0.16 6.29
N LEU A 301 9.99 1.15 7.11
CA LEU A 301 10.34 2.56 6.97
C LEU A 301 9.90 3.21 5.64
N VAL A 302 8.99 2.58 4.91
CA VAL A 302 8.58 3.02 3.57
C VAL A 302 7.91 4.39 3.62
N GLY A 303 7.01 4.63 4.58
CA GLY A 303 6.33 5.91 4.70
C GLY A 303 7.31 7.07 4.92
N GLN A 304 8.35 6.83 5.73
CA GLN A 304 9.42 7.79 6.07
C GLN A 304 10.30 8.08 4.86
N ILE A 305 10.76 7.02 4.16
CA ILE A 305 11.59 7.16 2.97
C ILE A 305 10.83 7.90 1.86
N MET A 306 9.54 7.59 1.68
CA MET A 306 8.70 8.26 0.68
C MET A 306 8.39 9.71 1.06
N THR A 307 8.16 10.01 2.35
CA THR A 307 8.00 11.39 2.84
C THR A 307 9.27 12.19 2.57
N TRP A 308 10.44 11.59 2.86
CA TRP A 308 11.72 12.21 2.55
C TRP A 308 11.87 12.46 1.07
N GLN A 309 11.58 11.47 0.22
CA GLN A 309 11.68 11.61 -1.22
C GLN A 309 10.76 12.71 -1.78
N THR A 310 9.53 12.81 -1.27
CA THR A 310 8.55 13.81 -1.72
C THR A 310 8.90 15.23 -1.25
N MET A 311 9.45 15.37 -0.03
CA MET A 311 9.73 16.68 0.56
C MET A 311 11.19 17.10 0.50
N ALA A 312 12.11 16.25 0.03
CA ALA A 312 13.53 16.58 -0.10
C ALA A 312 13.71 17.84 -0.96
N GLY A 313 14.48 18.81 -0.46
CA GLY A 313 14.71 20.09 -1.13
C GLY A 313 13.67 21.18 -0.84
N SER A 314 12.49 20.83 -0.31
CA SER A 314 11.49 21.83 0.12
C SER A 314 11.84 22.50 1.45
N ARG A 315 12.62 21.81 2.29
CA ARG A 315 13.01 22.23 3.65
C ARG A 315 14.45 21.78 3.94
N GLY A 316 15.06 22.39 4.95
CA GLY A 316 16.37 21.95 5.44
C GLY A 316 16.33 20.48 5.88
N ALA A 317 17.32 19.69 5.44
CA ALA A 317 17.43 18.25 5.70
C ALA A 317 17.24 17.87 7.18
N GLY A 318 17.88 18.61 8.09
CA GLY A 318 17.75 18.38 9.54
C GLY A 318 16.34 18.65 10.08
N LEU A 319 15.66 19.68 9.56
CA LEU A 319 14.29 20.00 9.94
C LEU A 319 13.32 18.92 9.46
N LEU A 320 13.47 18.46 8.21
CA LEU A 320 12.62 17.41 7.66
C LEU A 320 12.79 16.09 8.41
N LEU A 321 14.04 15.70 8.72
CA LEU A 321 14.31 14.52 9.53
C LEU A 321 13.67 14.64 10.91
N PHE A 322 13.80 15.80 11.55
CA PHE A 322 13.18 16.07 12.85
C PHE A 322 11.65 15.93 12.79
N GLN A 323 11.00 16.48 11.77
CA GLN A 323 9.55 16.37 11.58
C GLN A 323 9.09 14.93 11.39
N ILE A 324 9.83 14.15 10.59
CA ILE A 324 9.56 12.72 10.38
C ILE A 324 9.69 11.96 11.71
N LEU A 325 10.78 12.15 12.45
CA LEU A 325 10.98 11.48 13.74
C LEU A 325 9.91 11.87 14.75
N LEU A 326 9.56 13.15 14.80
CA LEU A 326 8.57 13.69 15.72
C LEU A 326 7.17 13.13 15.44
N LEU A 327 6.69 13.21 14.19
CA LEU A 327 5.32 12.84 13.83
C LEU A 327 5.13 11.35 13.57
N HIS A 328 6.16 10.62 13.13
CA HIS A 328 6.01 9.19 12.81
C HIS A 328 6.39 8.27 13.98
N PHE A 329 7.23 8.72 14.92
CA PHE A 329 7.70 7.87 16.02
C PHE A 329 7.42 8.47 17.40
N ILE A 330 7.93 9.67 17.68
CA ILE A 330 7.95 10.22 19.04
C ILE A 330 6.54 10.56 19.55
N LEU A 331 5.79 11.38 18.81
CA LEU A 331 4.44 11.75 19.21
C LEU A 331 3.46 10.57 19.18
N PRO A 332 3.47 9.69 18.16
CA PRO A 332 2.76 8.41 18.19
C PRO A 332 2.98 7.60 19.46
N ALA A 333 4.25 7.44 19.86
CA ALA A 333 4.65 6.68 21.04
C ALA A 333 4.11 7.32 22.33
N ILE A 334 4.35 8.61 22.51
CA ILE A 334 3.99 9.34 23.73
C ILE A 334 2.47 9.37 23.91
N LEU A 335 1.73 9.80 22.89
CA LEU A 335 0.27 9.96 22.98
C LEU A 335 -0.42 8.61 23.20
N SER A 336 -0.04 7.59 22.44
CA SER A 336 -0.66 6.26 22.58
C SER A 336 -0.34 5.61 23.92
N PHE A 337 0.87 5.83 24.44
CA PHE A 337 1.23 5.36 25.78
C PHE A 337 0.38 6.04 26.86
N ILE A 338 0.23 7.37 26.80
CA ILE A 338 -0.60 8.13 27.75
C ILE A 338 -2.05 7.65 27.71
N PHE A 339 -2.65 7.53 26.52
CA PHE A 339 -4.03 7.05 26.40
C PHE A 339 -4.19 5.62 26.87
N SER A 340 -3.26 4.74 26.54
CA SER A 340 -3.24 3.35 27.02
C SER A 340 -3.18 3.30 28.55
N GLU A 341 -2.31 4.08 29.18
CA GLU A 341 -2.17 4.08 30.65
C GLU A 341 -3.42 4.62 31.35
N ILE A 342 -4.06 5.65 30.81
CA ILE A 342 -5.34 6.17 31.34
C ILE A 342 -6.42 5.09 31.26
N MET A 343 -6.50 4.37 30.13
CA MET A 343 -7.48 3.30 29.95
C MET A 343 -7.18 2.07 30.82
N ARG A 344 -5.90 1.75 31.06
CA ARG A 344 -5.48 0.70 32.00
C ARG A 344 -5.84 1.07 33.44
N LYS A 345 -5.64 2.32 33.87
CA LYS A 345 -6.07 2.80 35.19
C LYS A 345 -7.59 2.71 35.41
N LYS A 346 -8.38 2.87 34.34
CA LYS A 346 -9.84 2.67 34.36
C LYS A 346 -10.26 1.19 34.28
N GLY A 347 -9.32 0.25 34.14
CA GLY A 347 -9.60 -1.18 34.01
C GLY A 347 -10.17 -1.60 32.65
N TRP A 348 -10.17 -0.72 31.65
CA TRP A 348 -10.69 -0.97 30.30
C TRP A 348 -9.75 -1.81 29.44
N ILE A 349 -8.44 -1.71 29.71
CA ILE A 349 -7.39 -2.52 29.10
C ILE A 349 -6.69 -3.26 30.23
N ARG A 350 -6.66 -4.60 30.16
CA ARG A 350 -6.00 -5.46 31.15
C ARG A 350 -4.63 -5.90 30.65
N PHE A 351 -3.81 -6.39 31.59
CA PHE A 351 -2.52 -6.99 31.22
C PHE A 351 -2.77 -8.29 30.45
N GLY A 352 -2.16 -8.41 29.28
CA GLY A 352 -2.30 -9.56 28.38
C GLY A 352 -3.29 -9.34 27.24
N ASP A 353 -4.08 -8.27 27.27
CA ASP A 353 -5.05 -7.95 26.20
C ASP A 353 -4.37 -7.60 24.88
N MET A 354 -3.11 -7.18 24.90
CA MET A 354 -2.32 -6.83 23.70
C MET A 354 -1.17 -7.81 23.45
N LYS A 355 -1.14 -8.95 24.16
CA LYS A 355 -0.08 -9.94 24.02
C LYS A 355 -0.17 -10.59 22.64
N LEU A 356 0.97 -10.62 21.95
CA LEU A 356 1.12 -11.30 20.68
C LEU A 356 1.70 -12.69 20.90
N ASP A 357 1.23 -13.64 20.09
CA ASP A 357 1.85 -14.95 19.92
C ASP A 357 2.79 -14.85 18.70
N ILE A 358 4.03 -14.42 18.95
CA ILE A 358 5.11 -14.25 17.94
C ILE A 358 6.13 -15.36 18.12
#